data_AF-A0A921JYA4-F1
#
_entry.id   AF-A0A921JYA4-F1
#
_cell.length_a   1.000
_cell.length_b   1.000
_cell.length_c   1.000
_cell.angle_alpha   90.00
_cell.angle_beta   90.00
_cell.angle_gamma   90.00
#
_symmetry.space_group_name_H-M   'P 1'
#
loop_
_entity.id
_entity.type
_entity.pdbx_description
1 polymer ?
#
loop_
_entity_poly.entity_id
_entity_poly.type
_entity_poly.pdbx_seq_one_letter_code
_entity_poly.pdbx_strand_id
1 'polypeptide(L)'
;MTDTKINPTETADSGDPRSGADKAIDSWLAEFDSALSANDVGRAAELFEADGFWRDFVAFTWNLKTMEGRDDIRDMLTSRLADVRPRNWRRDDPANADSGVIDGWVTFETDVARGWAHLRLRDGKAWTLLTTMQELKGFEERKGRARDKGVDHVITRERKTWLERRREAEETLGYSEQPYVVIIGGGQGGIGLAARLKRAGVPTIVVERNERAGDSWRKR
;
A
#
# COMPACT_ATOMS: atom_id res chain seq x y z
N MET A 1 -54.90 3.30 48.24
CA MET A 1 -54.56 3.68 46.85
C MET A 1 -53.38 4.61 46.96
N THR A 2 -52.18 4.06 46.86
CA THR A 2 -50.93 4.79 47.10
C THR A 2 -50.24 4.89 45.75
N ASP A 3 -50.16 6.11 45.23
CA ASP A 3 -49.53 6.44 43.95
C ASP A 3 -48.00 6.29 44.05
N THR A 4 -47.46 5.21 43.49
CA THR A 4 -46.02 5.06 43.25
C THR A 4 -45.70 5.65 41.89
N LYS A 5 -45.12 6.86 41.88
CA LYS A 5 -44.50 7.44 40.69
C LYS A 5 -43.20 6.68 40.37
N ILE A 6 -43.18 5.99 39.24
CA ILE A 6 -41.96 5.42 38.66
C ILE A 6 -41.27 6.57 37.91
N ASN A 7 -40.11 7.02 38.39
CA ASN A 7 -39.23 7.88 37.60
C ASN A 7 -38.63 7.05 36.46
N PRO A 8 -38.63 7.55 35.21
CA PRO A 8 -37.90 6.90 34.14
C PRO A 8 -36.40 7.05 34.39
N THR A 9 -35.72 5.92 34.52
CA THR A 9 -34.26 5.82 34.57
C THR A 9 -33.68 6.50 33.34
N GLU A 10 -32.86 7.53 33.56
CA GLU A 10 -31.96 8.09 32.55
C GLU A 10 -31.12 6.96 31.95
N THR A 11 -31.33 6.69 30.67
CA THR A 11 -30.43 5.86 29.88
C THR A 11 -29.19 6.71 29.64
N ALA A 12 -28.13 6.43 30.39
CA ALA A 12 -26.80 6.95 30.08
C ALA A 12 -26.44 6.55 28.65
N ASP A 13 -26.08 7.53 27.83
CA ASP A 13 -25.54 7.37 26.48
C ASP A 13 -24.21 6.59 26.56
N SER A 14 -24.28 5.26 26.62
CA SER A 14 -23.12 4.39 26.44
C SER A 14 -22.79 4.38 24.95
N GLY A 15 -22.13 5.43 24.49
CA GLY A 15 -21.72 5.60 23.09
C GLY A 15 -21.02 4.35 22.57
N ASP A 16 -21.38 3.94 21.33
CA ASP A 16 -20.80 2.78 20.67
C ASP A 16 -19.26 2.82 20.80
N PRO A 17 -18.61 1.81 21.42
CA PRO A 17 -17.16 1.80 21.60
C PRO A 17 -16.40 1.95 20.28
N ARG A 18 -17.01 1.59 19.14
CA ARG A 18 -16.48 1.84 17.80
C ARG A 18 -16.40 3.33 17.45
N SER A 19 -17.33 4.15 17.93
CA SER A 19 -17.29 5.61 17.79
C SER A 19 -16.12 6.24 18.54
N GLY A 20 -15.73 5.67 19.68
CA GLY A 20 -14.53 6.08 20.42
C GLY A 20 -13.23 5.69 19.72
N ALA A 21 -13.15 4.44 19.23
CA ALA A 21 -12.02 3.93 18.47
C ALA A 21 -11.78 4.73 17.18
N ASP A 22 -12.85 5.01 16.44
CA ASP A 22 -12.82 5.81 15.22
C ASP A 22 -12.24 7.21 15.49
N LYS A 23 -12.75 7.89 16.53
CA LYS A 23 -12.25 9.22 16.92
C LYS A 23 -10.78 9.21 17.33
N ALA A 24 -10.32 8.15 18.02
CA ALA A 24 -8.94 8.04 18.44
C ALA A 24 -7.99 7.92 17.25
N ILE A 25 -8.32 7.05 16.27
CA ILE A 25 -7.56 6.93 15.03
C ILE A 25 -7.60 8.23 14.24
N ASP A 26 -8.78 8.81 14.03
CA ASP A 26 -8.94 10.04 13.23
C ASP A 26 -8.18 11.22 13.84
N SER A 27 -8.17 11.34 15.16
CA SER A 27 -7.41 12.39 15.86
C SER A 27 -5.90 12.19 15.72
N TRP A 28 -5.42 10.96 15.88
CA TRP A 28 -4.00 10.64 15.69
C TRP A 28 -3.56 10.91 14.25
N LEU A 29 -4.36 10.50 13.26
CA LEU A 29 -4.08 10.74 11.85
C LEU A 29 -4.04 12.24 11.50
N ALA A 30 -4.94 13.03 12.07
CA ALA A 30 -4.95 14.48 11.87
C ALA A 30 -3.69 15.15 12.42
N GLU A 31 -3.24 14.74 13.61
CA GLU A 31 -2.01 15.27 14.21
C GLU A 31 -0.76 14.83 13.41
N PHE A 32 -0.74 13.58 12.96
CA PHE A 32 0.33 13.02 12.14
C PHE A 32 0.41 13.72 10.78
N ASP A 33 -0.69 13.85 10.04
CA ASP A 33 -0.76 14.54 8.75
C ASP A 33 -0.30 16.00 8.88
N SER A 34 -0.75 16.68 9.94
CA SER A 34 -0.32 18.04 10.24
C SER A 34 1.18 18.11 10.52
N ALA A 35 1.75 17.17 11.28
CA ALA A 35 3.17 17.15 11.63
C ALA A 35 4.05 16.91 10.40
N LEU A 36 3.66 15.93 9.57
CA LEU A 36 4.32 15.62 8.33
C LEU A 36 4.25 16.79 7.34
N SER A 37 3.08 17.43 7.20
CA SER A 37 2.89 18.60 6.33
C SER A 37 3.74 19.80 6.77
N ALA A 38 3.93 19.98 8.08
CA ALA A 38 4.78 21.03 8.64
C ALA A 38 6.28 20.71 8.59
N ASN A 39 6.68 19.53 8.09
CA ASN A 39 8.05 19.00 8.22
C ASN A 39 8.55 18.95 9.68
N ASP A 40 7.63 18.83 10.64
CA ASP A 40 7.95 18.72 12.07
C ASP A 40 8.20 17.25 12.43
N VAL A 41 9.43 16.80 12.12
CA VAL A 41 9.89 15.43 12.38
C VAL A 41 9.83 15.08 13.86
N GLY A 42 10.12 16.04 14.74
CA GLY A 42 10.10 15.85 16.18
C GLY A 42 8.68 15.51 16.67
N ARG A 43 7.71 16.33 16.26
CA ARG A 43 6.29 16.11 16.60
C ARG A 43 5.76 14.81 16.01
N ALA A 44 6.08 14.51 14.76
CA ALA A 44 5.65 13.26 14.12
C ALA A 44 6.18 12.02 14.85
N ALA A 45 7.44 12.02 15.28
CA ALA A 45 8.02 10.90 16.03
C ALA A 45 7.44 10.76 17.45
N GLU A 46 7.06 11.86 18.10
CA GLU A 46 6.44 11.82 19.44
C GLU A 46 5.03 11.20 19.46
N LEU A 47 4.39 11.04 18.30
CA LEU A 47 3.13 10.31 18.14
C LEU A 47 3.29 8.79 18.30
N PHE A 48 4.52 8.28 18.25
CA PHE A 48 4.84 6.89 18.49
C PHE A 48 5.17 6.63 19.96
N GLU A 49 4.97 5.40 20.42
CA GLU A 49 5.59 4.91 21.66
C GLU A 49 7.12 5.08 21.60
N ALA A 50 7.81 5.10 22.75
CA ALA A 50 9.26 5.28 22.77
C ALA A 50 9.98 4.17 21.97
N ASP A 51 9.48 2.95 22.10
CA ASP A 51 9.85 1.71 21.43
C ASP A 51 8.84 1.28 20.34
N GLY A 52 8.06 2.23 19.82
CA GLY A 52 7.10 1.98 18.73
C GLY A 52 7.80 1.64 17.41
N PHE A 53 7.10 0.93 16.53
CA PHE A 53 7.65 0.47 15.25
C PHE A 53 6.98 1.14 14.06
N TRP A 54 7.77 1.52 13.07
CA TRP A 54 7.25 1.86 11.75
C TRP A 54 7.86 0.90 10.72
N ARG A 55 7.03 0.05 10.12
CA ARG A 55 7.41 -0.80 8.99
C ARG A 55 6.98 -0.15 7.67
N ASP A 56 7.93 0.16 6.82
CA ASP A 56 7.69 0.71 5.49
C ASP A 56 7.92 -0.32 4.39
N PHE A 57 6.90 -0.52 3.57
CA PHE A 57 6.91 -1.30 2.34
C PHE A 57 6.89 -0.35 1.16
N VAL A 58 8.08 0.19 0.88
CA VAL A 58 8.45 1.05 -0.25
C VAL A 58 7.72 2.38 -0.38
N ALA A 59 6.84 2.78 0.56
CA ALA A 59 6.07 4.01 0.44
C ALA A 59 6.89 5.27 0.77
N PHE A 60 7.82 5.16 1.73
CA PHE A 60 8.69 6.26 2.17
C PHE A 60 10.14 6.06 1.76
N THR A 61 10.64 4.84 1.91
CA THR A 61 12.06 4.51 1.84
C THR A 61 12.47 3.89 0.51
N TRP A 62 11.49 3.54 -0.35
CA TRP A 62 11.70 2.69 -1.53
C TRP A 62 12.35 1.34 -1.20
N ASN A 63 12.22 0.88 0.04
CA ASN A 63 12.76 -0.38 0.54
C ASN A 63 11.76 -1.08 1.48
N LEU A 64 12.06 -2.33 1.85
CA LEU A 64 11.39 -3.03 2.94
C LEU A 64 12.19 -2.77 4.22
N LYS A 65 11.81 -1.74 4.98
CA LYS A 65 12.56 -1.31 6.17
C LYS A 65 11.65 -1.22 7.39
N THR A 66 12.16 -1.61 8.54
CA THR A 66 11.55 -1.35 9.85
C THR A 66 12.40 -0.31 10.57
N MET A 67 11.76 0.71 11.11
CA MET A 67 12.31 1.67 12.05
C MET A 67 11.87 1.27 13.45
N GLU A 68 12.83 1.13 14.36
CA GLU A 68 12.60 0.64 15.72
C GLU A 68 12.82 1.78 16.72
N GLY A 69 11.73 2.30 17.27
CA GLY A 69 11.75 3.44 18.18
C GLY A 69 11.78 4.80 17.49
N ARG A 70 11.62 5.86 18.30
CA ARG A 70 11.46 7.23 17.81
C ARG A 70 12.66 7.77 17.07
N ASP A 71 13.87 7.39 17.44
CA ASP A 71 15.08 7.92 16.83
C ASP A 71 15.24 7.42 15.38
N ASP A 72 15.01 6.13 15.13
CA ASP A 72 14.97 5.58 13.77
C ASP A 72 13.87 6.23 12.91
N ILE A 73 12.71 6.51 13.51
CA ILE A 73 11.60 7.20 12.84
C ILE A 73 11.99 8.65 12.50
N ARG A 74 12.66 9.36 13.40
CA ARG A 74 13.18 10.72 13.15
C ARG A 74 14.19 10.72 12.02
N ASP A 75 15.13 9.79 12.02
CA ASP A 75 16.16 9.69 10.99
C ASP A 75 15.55 9.42 9.61
N MET A 76 14.59 8.48 9.55
CA MET A 76 13.84 8.18 8.33
C MET A 76 13.08 9.41 7.82
N LEU A 77 12.32 10.08 8.68
CA LEU A 77 11.52 11.24 8.30
C LEU A 77 12.41 12.42 7.88
N THR A 78 13.47 12.72 8.63
CA THR A 78 14.46 13.74 8.26
C THR A 78 15.03 13.47 6.87
N SER A 79 15.28 12.21 6.55
CA SER A 79 15.88 11.81 5.27
C SER A 79 14.90 11.82 4.10
N ARG A 80 13.60 11.58 4.32
CA ARG A 80 12.63 11.25 3.24
C ARG A 80 11.47 12.24 3.11
N LEU A 81 11.11 12.95 4.16
CA LEU A 81 9.83 13.69 4.21
C LEU A 81 9.70 14.77 3.13
N ALA A 82 10.79 15.47 2.83
CA ALA A 82 10.83 16.52 1.81
C ALA A 82 10.51 16.03 0.39
N ASP A 83 10.88 14.77 0.08
CA ASP A 83 10.69 14.14 -1.23
C ASP A 83 9.38 13.33 -1.29
N VAL A 84 9.02 12.65 -0.19
CA VAL A 84 7.82 11.79 -0.12
C VAL A 84 6.55 12.63 -0.07
N ARG A 85 6.53 13.69 0.76
CA ARG A 85 5.38 14.58 0.97
C ARG A 85 4.05 13.83 1.18
N PRO A 86 3.99 12.91 2.17
CA PRO A 86 2.80 12.13 2.46
C PRO A 86 1.67 13.06 2.93
N ARG A 87 0.43 12.76 2.53
CA ARG A 87 -0.74 13.58 2.84
C ARG A 87 -2.03 12.76 2.73
N ASN A 88 -3.14 13.40 3.11
CA ASN A 88 -4.50 12.87 2.97
C ASN A 88 -4.68 11.55 3.73
N TRP A 89 -4.13 11.46 4.93
CA TRP A 89 -4.29 10.31 5.83
C TRP A 89 -5.75 10.20 6.29
N ARG A 90 -6.39 9.06 6.03
CA ARG A 90 -7.81 8.82 6.36
C ARG A 90 -8.03 7.36 6.68
N ARG A 91 -8.90 7.06 7.63
CA ARG A 91 -9.38 5.67 7.78
C ARG A 91 -10.03 5.15 6.50
N ASP A 92 -9.78 3.89 6.24
CA ASP A 92 -10.39 3.11 5.15
C ASP A 92 -11.63 2.36 5.66
N ASP A 93 -11.56 1.85 6.89
CA ASP A 93 -12.61 1.08 7.56
C ASP A 93 -12.87 1.58 8.99
N PRO A 94 -13.99 1.18 9.63
CA PRO A 94 -14.19 1.36 11.07
C PRO A 94 -13.02 0.80 11.88
N ALA A 95 -12.58 1.55 12.88
CA ALA A 95 -11.55 1.12 13.80
C ALA A 95 -12.07 0.00 14.71
N ASN A 96 -11.17 -0.87 15.11
CA ASN A 96 -11.40 -1.93 16.06
C ASN A 96 -10.76 -1.57 17.41
N ALA A 97 -11.37 -2.03 18.50
CA ALA A 97 -10.82 -1.89 19.85
C ALA A 97 -10.91 -3.23 20.56
N ASP A 98 -9.74 -3.79 20.89
CA ASP A 98 -9.63 -5.07 21.58
C ASP A 98 -8.47 -5.04 22.57
N SER A 99 -8.72 -5.48 23.80
CA SER A 99 -7.69 -5.74 24.81
C SER A 99 -6.72 -4.56 25.04
N GLY A 100 -7.24 -3.34 25.02
CA GLY A 100 -6.45 -2.10 25.21
C GLY A 100 -5.70 -1.60 23.97
N VAL A 101 -5.89 -2.23 22.82
CA VAL A 101 -5.34 -1.79 21.53
C VAL A 101 -6.47 -1.28 20.65
N ILE A 102 -6.28 -0.11 20.06
CA ILE A 102 -7.14 0.42 18.99
C ILE A 102 -6.41 0.25 17.67
N ASP A 103 -7.02 -0.35 16.66
CA ASP A 103 -6.41 -0.53 15.35
C ASP A 103 -7.33 -0.15 14.19
N GLY A 104 -6.73 0.22 13.06
CA GLY A 104 -7.49 0.61 11.88
C GLY A 104 -6.66 0.58 10.59
N TRP A 105 -7.35 0.31 9.50
CA TRP A 105 -6.83 0.47 8.14
C TRP A 105 -6.95 1.91 7.69
N VAL A 106 -5.93 2.40 7.00
CA VAL A 106 -5.76 3.81 6.67
C VAL A 106 -5.28 3.92 5.23
N THR A 107 -5.80 4.90 4.50
CA THR A 107 -5.29 5.30 3.19
C THR A 107 -4.52 6.60 3.31
N PHE A 108 -3.53 6.77 2.43
CA PHE A 108 -2.78 8.01 2.29
C PHE A 108 -2.21 8.10 0.86
N GLU A 109 -1.61 9.22 0.52
CA GLU A 109 -0.85 9.35 -0.72
C GLU A 109 0.45 10.12 -0.52
N THR A 110 1.39 9.91 -1.42
CA THR A 110 2.64 10.66 -1.54
C THR A 110 2.59 11.50 -2.82
N ASP A 111 3.65 12.24 -3.16
CA ASP A 111 3.72 12.91 -4.46
C ASP A 111 3.58 11.94 -5.64
N VAL A 112 4.10 10.71 -5.50
CA VAL A 112 4.22 9.75 -6.61
C VAL A 112 3.35 8.51 -6.47
N ALA A 113 2.74 8.25 -5.31
CA ALA A 113 2.05 6.99 -5.04
C ALA A 113 0.78 7.13 -4.22
N ARG A 114 -0.08 6.11 -4.31
CA ARG A 114 -1.18 5.87 -3.36
C ARG A 114 -0.79 4.74 -2.43
N GLY A 115 -1.07 4.93 -1.15
CA GLY A 115 -0.63 4.07 -0.07
C GLY A 115 -1.78 3.56 0.80
N TRP A 116 -1.49 2.46 1.47
CA TRP A 116 -2.36 1.83 2.46
C TRP A 116 -1.54 1.49 3.70
N ALA A 117 -2.17 1.59 4.85
CA ALA A 117 -1.50 1.52 6.13
C ALA A 117 -2.35 0.80 7.17
N HIS A 118 -1.69 0.17 8.14
CA HIS A 118 -2.32 -0.36 9.35
C HIS A 118 -1.71 0.35 10.55
N LEU A 119 -2.55 1.00 11.33
CA LEU A 119 -2.17 1.73 12.52
C LEU A 119 -2.67 0.97 13.74
N ARG A 120 -1.82 0.82 14.76
CA ARG A 120 -2.20 0.30 16.07
C ARG A 120 -1.77 1.27 17.15
N LEU A 121 -2.73 1.68 17.98
CA LEU A 121 -2.56 2.60 19.08
C LEU A 121 -2.71 1.90 20.43
N ARG A 122 -1.92 2.34 21.41
CA ARG A 122 -2.12 2.11 22.84
C ARG A 122 -1.89 3.40 23.57
N ASP A 123 -2.70 3.70 24.59
CA ASP A 123 -2.59 4.92 25.39
C ASP A 123 -2.44 6.21 24.56
N GLY A 124 -3.10 6.25 23.38
CA GLY A 124 -3.08 7.37 22.45
C GLY A 124 -1.84 7.50 21.56
N LYS A 125 -0.85 6.60 21.67
CA LYS A 125 0.36 6.58 20.85
C LYS A 125 0.44 5.37 19.94
N ALA A 126 1.15 5.50 18.82
CA ALA A 126 1.35 4.40 17.89
C ALA A 126 2.35 3.38 18.44
N TRP A 127 1.87 2.17 18.70
CA TRP A 127 2.71 1.00 18.94
C TRP A 127 3.30 0.50 17.61
N THR A 128 2.48 0.44 16.56
CA THR A 128 2.95 0.06 15.21
C THR A 128 2.26 0.85 14.12
N LEU A 129 3.02 1.26 13.11
CA LEU A 129 2.52 1.74 11.83
C LEU A 129 3.13 0.90 10.70
N LEU A 130 2.29 0.31 9.86
CA LEU A 130 2.70 -0.25 8.57
C LEU A 130 2.32 0.74 7.47
N THR A 131 3.23 1.11 6.58
CA THR A 131 2.94 1.84 5.35
C THR A 131 3.29 1.00 4.14
N THR A 132 2.39 0.92 3.17
CA THR A 132 2.58 0.11 1.95
C THR A 132 2.21 0.92 0.73
N MET A 133 3.08 0.96 -0.28
CA MET A 133 2.72 1.49 -1.58
C MET A 133 1.78 0.51 -2.30
N GLN A 134 0.61 0.97 -2.73
CA GLN A 134 -0.31 0.14 -3.52
C GLN A 134 -0.09 0.32 -5.02
N GLU A 135 0.15 1.55 -5.45
CA GLU A 135 0.37 1.89 -6.86
C GLU A 135 1.12 3.21 -7.02
N LEU A 136 1.76 3.37 -8.19
CA LEU A 136 2.36 4.61 -8.63
C LEU A 136 1.36 5.41 -9.45
N LYS A 137 1.26 6.71 -9.15
CA LYS A 137 0.42 7.65 -9.88
C LYS A 137 0.92 7.80 -11.32
N GLY A 138 0.01 7.68 -12.29
CA GLY A 138 0.33 7.71 -13.71
C GLY A 138 0.83 6.38 -14.29
N PHE A 139 1.04 5.37 -13.44
CA PHE A 139 1.45 4.02 -13.84
C PHE A 139 0.53 2.96 -13.24
N GLU A 140 -0.74 3.31 -13.02
CA GLU A 140 -1.73 2.43 -12.42
C GLU A 140 -1.97 1.18 -13.29
N GLU A 141 -2.13 0.04 -12.63
CA GLU A 141 -2.37 -1.22 -13.33
C GLU A 141 -3.73 -1.19 -14.02
N ARG A 142 -3.74 -1.36 -15.35
CA ARG A 142 -4.95 -1.39 -16.18
C ARG A 142 -5.93 -2.47 -15.70
N LYS A 143 -7.02 -2.06 -15.06
CA LYS A 143 -8.06 -2.91 -14.46
C LYS A 143 -9.47 -2.48 -14.89
N GLY A 144 -10.45 -3.37 -14.74
CA GLY A 144 -11.86 -3.07 -15.02
C GLY A 144 -12.07 -2.50 -16.42
N ARG A 145 -12.66 -1.29 -16.50
CA ARG A 145 -12.91 -0.59 -17.77
C ARG A 145 -11.64 -0.17 -18.51
N ALA A 146 -10.53 0.03 -17.81
CA ALA A 146 -9.23 0.39 -18.39
C ALA A 146 -8.37 -0.82 -18.76
N ARG A 147 -8.84 -2.06 -18.48
CA ARG A 147 -8.15 -3.29 -18.86
C ARG A 147 -7.98 -3.37 -20.38
N ASP A 148 -6.85 -3.87 -20.84
CA ASP A 148 -6.64 -4.14 -22.25
C ASP A 148 -7.78 -5.01 -22.81
N LYS A 149 -8.36 -4.56 -23.93
CA LYS A 149 -9.37 -5.31 -24.66
C LYS A 149 -8.70 -6.55 -25.26
N GLY A 150 -9.28 -7.73 -25.02
CA GLY A 150 -8.73 -8.99 -25.55
C GLY A 150 -8.80 -9.04 -27.07
N VAL A 151 -10.01 -8.82 -27.61
CA VAL A 151 -10.25 -8.66 -29.05
C VAL A 151 -10.85 -7.27 -29.24
N ASP A 152 -10.17 -6.42 -30.00
CA ASP A 152 -10.80 -5.20 -30.48
C ASP A 152 -11.79 -5.58 -31.58
N HIS A 153 -13.03 -5.12 -31.55
CA HIS A 153 -14.00 -5.42 -32.63
C HIS A 153 -13.99 -4.36 -33.73
N VAL A 154 -13.08 -3.38 -33.64
CA VAL A 154 -12.88 -2.37 -34.67
C VAL A 154 -11.96 -2.91 -35.78
N ILE A 155 -12.36 -2.70 -37.03
CA ILE A 155 -11.58 -3.04 -38.22
C ILE A 155 -10.73 -1.82 -38.59
N THR A 156 -9.42 -1.91 -38.40
CA THR A 156 -8.43 -0.94 -38.88
C THR A 156 -7.45 -1.63 -39.82
N ARG A 157 -6.93 -0.91 -40.84
CA ARG A 157 -6.05 -1.48 -41.88
C ARG A 157 -4.72 -2.03 -41.34
N GLU A 158 -4.24 -1.53 -40.21
CA GLU A 158 -2.93 -1.88 -39.64
C GLU A 158 -3.03 -2.83 -38.42
N ARG A 159 -4.18 -3.48 -38.24
CA ARG A 159 -4.44 -4.30 -37.06
C ARG A 159 -3.59 -5.58 -37.07
N LYS A 160 -2.76 -5.74 -36.02
CA LYS A 160 -2.12 -7.02 -35.70
C LYS A 160 -3.00 -7.86 -34.77
N THR A 161 -3.13 -9.13 -35.10
CA THR A 161 -3.72 -10.16 -34.23
C THR A 161 -2.87 -10.35 -32.97
N TRP A 162 -3.42 -11.03 -31.96
CA TRP A 162 -2.64 -11.38 -30.78
C TRP A 162 -1.43 -12.28 -31.12
N LEU A 163 -1.61 -13.23 -32.05
CA LEU A 163 -0.54 -14.15 -32.45
C LEU A 163 0.59 -13.40 -33.17
N GLU A 164 0.26 -12.47 -34.07
CA GLU A 164 1.26 -11.64 -34.75
C GLU A 164 2.03 -10.76 -33.76
N ARG A 165 1.34 -10.08 -32.83
CA ARG A 165 2.00 -9.31 -31.77
C ARG A 165 2.90 -10.17 -30.89
N ARG A 166 2.50 -11.42 -30.62
CA ARG A 166 3.30 -12.35 -29.83
C ARG A 166 4.56 -12.78 -30.58
N ARG A 167 4.44 -13.14 -31.85
CA ARG A 167 5.57 -13.53 -32.70
C ARG A 167 6.55 -12.38 -32.89
N GLU A 168 6.05 -11.19 -33.21
CA GLU A 168 6.89 -10.00 -33.33
C GLU A 168 7.68 -9.72 -32.05
N ALA A 169 7.03 -9.79 -30.88
CA ALA A 169 7.71 -9.64 -29.60
C ALA A 169 8.75 -10.76 -29.35
N GLU A 170 8.46 -12.01 -29.72
CA GLU A 170 9.40 -13.13 -29.64
C GLU A 170 10.62 -12.95 -30.58
N GLU A 171 10.42 -12.34 -31.74
CA GLU A 171 11.47 -12.10 -32.76
C GLU A 171 12.35 -10.87 -32.46
N THR A 172 11.80 -9.86 -31.78
CA THR A 172 12.46 -8.56 -31.59
C THR A 172 13.01 -8.35 -30.18
N LEU A 173 12.28 -8.75 -29.13
CA LEU A 173 12.64 -8.45 -27.75
C LEU A 173 13.87 -9.24 -27.30
N GLY A 174 14.89 -8.55 -26.81
CA GLY A 174 16.21 -9.10 -26.49
C GLY A 174 17.18 -9.12 -27.67
N TYR A 175 16.74 -8.77 -28.88
CA TYR A 175 17.55 -8.72 -30.09
C TYR A 175 17.62 -7.29 -30.64
N SER A 176 16.65 -6.90 -31.47
CA SER A 176 16.53 -5.56 -32.04
C SER A 176 15.87 -4.56 -31.08
N GLU A 177 14.99 -5.05 -30.21
CA GLU A 177 14.36 -4.27 -29.14
C GLU A 177 14.90 -4.70 -27.79
N GLN A 178 15.55 -3.80 -27.05
CA GLN A 178 16.13 -4.16 -25.75
C GLN A 178 15.06 -4.10 -24.64
N PRO A 179 14.99 -5.10 -23.75
CA PRO A 179 14.08 -5.06 -22.62
C PRO A 179 14.51 -4.00 -21.61
N TYR A 180 13.56 -3.42 -20.90
CA TYR A 180 13.85 -2.57 -19.76
C TYR A 180 14.23 -3.41 -18.54
N VAL A 181 13.62 -4.59 -18.38
CA VAL A 181 13.88 -5.52 -17.28
C VAL A 181 14.27 -6.90 -17.80
N VAL A 182 15.37 -7.44 -17.27
CA VAL A 182 15.75 -8.85 -17.43
C VAL A 182 15.51 -9.57 -16.10
N ILE A 183 14.68 -10.62 -16.13
CA ILE A 183 14.43 -11.49 -14.98
C ILE A 183 15.19 -12.79 -15.19
N ILE A 184 16.05 -13.15 -14.22
CA ILE A 184 16.78 -14.41 -14.22
C ILE A 184 16.04 -15.41 -13.34
N GLY A 185 15.53 -16.48 -13.95
CA GLY A 185 14.73 -17.53 -13.33
C GLY A 185 13.25 -17.42 -13.64
N GLY A 186 12.71 -18.40 -14.35
CA GLY A 186 11.29 -18.60 -14.66
C GLY A 186 10.56 -19.47 -13.64
N GLY A 187 10.88 -19.33 -12.34
CA GLY A 187 10.09 -19.93 -11.26
C GLY A 187 8.82 -19.11 -10.93
N GLN A 188 8.07 -19.52 -9.90
CA GLN A 188 6.86 -18.80 -9.44
C GLN A 188 7.08 -17.29 -9.24
N GLY A 189 8.16 -16.90 -8.56
CA GLY A 189 8.48 -15.49 -8.32
C GLY A 189 8.81 -14.73 -9.59
N GLY A 190 9.66 -15.29 -10.47
CA GLY A 190 10.07 -14.64 -11.71
C GLY A 190 8.92 -14.48 -12.72
N ILE A 191 8.11 -15.53 -12.91
CA ILE A 191 6.92 -15.45 -13.77
C ILE A 191 5.89 -14.49 -13.18
N GLY A 192 5.67 -14.52 -11.86
CA GLY A 192 4.76 -13.62 -11.17
C GLY A 192 5.15 -12.15 -11.37
N LEU A 193 6.43 -11.83 -11.19
CA LEU A 193 6.96 -10.49 -11.45
C LEU A 193 6.80 -10.09 -12.93
N ALA A 194 7.16 -10.98 -13.87
CA ALA A 194 7.01 -10.72 -15.30
C ALA A 194 5.56 -10.41 -15.68
N ALA A 195 4.59 -11.13 -15.12
CA ALA A 195 3.17 -10.87 -15.35
C ALA A 195 2.75 -9.49 -14.85
N ARG A 196 3.25 -9.05 -13.69
CA ARG A 196 2.97 -7.70 -13.14
C ARG A 196 3.62 -6.60 -13.99
N LEU A 197 4.89 -6.75 -14.35
CA LEU A 197 5.59 -5.80 -15.21
C LEU A 197 4.93 -5.68 -16.59
N LYS A 198 4.52 -6.80 -17.18
CA LYS A 198 3.76 -6.81 -18.43
C LYS A 198 2.44 -6.04 -18.31
N ARG A 199 1.71 -6.18 -17.19
CA ARG A 199 0.48 -5.41 -16.93
C ARG A 199 0.73 -3.92 -16.67
N ALA A 200 1.92 -3.57 -16.19
CA ALA A 200 2.39 -2.19 -16.07
C ALA A 200 2.97 -1.63 -17.39
N GLY A 201 3.01 -2.43 -18.47
CA GLY A 201 3.56 -2.00 -19.76
C GLY A 201 5.08 -1.91 -19.79
N VAL A 202 5.79 -2.55 -18.86
CA VAL A 202 7.26 -2.53 -18.80
C VAL A 202 7.84 -3.64 -19.68
N PRO A 203 8.63 -3.34 -20.73
CA PRO A 203 9.25 -4.36 -21.58
C PRO A 203 10.17 -5.27 -20.76
N THR A 204 9.82 -6.55 -20.70
CA THR A 204 10.45 -7.52 -19.78
C THR A 204 10.74 -8.83 -20.49
N ILE A 205 11.94 -9.37 -20.30
CA ILE A 205 12.32 -10.72 -20.73
C ILE A 205 12.61 -11.60 -19.51
N VAL A 206 12.23 -12.86 -19.58
CA VAL A 206 12.54 -13.87 -18.55
C VAL A 206 13.50 -14.88 -19.15
N VAL A 207 14.64 -15.08 -18.49
CA VAL A 207 15.64 -16.09 -18.86
C VAL A 207 15.56 -17.23 -17.87
N GLU A 208 15.34 -18.44 -18.34
CA GLU A 208 15.25 -19.67 -17.53
C GLU A 208 16.25 -20.70 -18.07
N ARG A 209 16.94 -21.39 -17.16
CA ARG A 209 17.92 -22.42 -17.50
C ARG A 209 17.24 -23.74 -17.89
N ASN A 210 16.11 -24.04 -17.26
CA ASN A 210 15.34 -25.24 -17.56
C ASN A 210 14.64 -25.15 -18.91
N GLU A 211 14.29 -26.32 -19.46
CA GLU A 211 13.57 -26.43 -20.73
C GLU A 211 12.20 -25.73 -20.71
N ARG A 212 11.50 -25.74 -19.56
CA ARG A 212 10.18 -25.11 -19.41
C ARG A 212 10.11 -24.17 -18.21
N ALA A 213 9.38 -23.08 -18.38
CA ALA A 213 9.03 -22.18 -17.29
C ALA A 213 8.29 -22.96 -16.17
N GLY A 214 8.68 -22.73 -14.92
CA GLY A 214 8.15 -23.44 -13.75
C GLY A 214 8.84 -24.78 -13.44
N ASP A 215 9.74 -25.28 -14.30
CA ASP A 215 10.46 -26.54 -14.04
C ASP A 215 11.30 -26.51 -12.76
N SER A 216 11.79 -25.33 -12.35
CA SER A 216 12.49 -25.14 -11.08
C SER A 216 11.69 -25.62 -9.86
N TRP A 217 10.36 -25.67 -9.97
CA TRP A 217 9.47 -26.26 -8.96
C TRP A 217 9.17 -27.73 -9.22
N ARG A 218 9.04 -28.14 -10.49
CA ARG A 218 8.75 -29.54 -10.86
C ARG A 218 9.92 -30.48 -10.58
N LYS A 219 11.15 -29.95 -10.59
CA LYS A 219 12.41 -30.69 -10.42
C LYS A 219 13.01 -30.52 -9.01
N ARG A 220 12.25 -29.96 -8.06
CA ARG A 220 12.69 -29.77 -6.67
C ARG A 220 12.53 -31.05 -5.86
#